data_AF-A0A972QNQ8-F1
#
_entry.id   AF-A0A972QNQ8-F1
#
_cell.length_a   1.000
_cell.length_b   1.000
_cell.length_c   1.000
_cell.angle_alpha   90.00
_cell.angle_beta   90.00
_cell.angle_gamma   90.00
#
_symmetry.space_group_name_H-M   'P 1'
#
loop_
_entity.id
_entity.type
_entity.pdbx_description
1 polymer ?
#
loop_
_entity_poly.entity_id
_entity_poly.type
_entity_poly.pdbx_seq_one_letter_code
_entity_poly.pdbx_strand_id
1 'polypeptide(L)'
;MDKKLSLLMVLDHPEIPLHNNPAELGARKPVRKREVSFGTRTNDGSKAWDTFMSLSATAKKLGINFYSYIYDRISGTLEIPNLAVVIAQRAKEHDLAASWDTSP
;
A
#
# COMPACT_ATOMS: atom_id res chain seq x y z
N MET A 1 -26.34 3.71 13.12
CA MET A 1 -26.20 3.36 11.70
C MET A 1 -26.02 1.86 11.59
N ASP A 2 -26.82 1.22 10.76
CA ASP A 2 -26.79 -0.22 10.53
C ASP A 2 -25.54 -0.59 9.70
N LYS A 3 -24.60 -1.35 10.26
CA LYS A 3 -23.34 -1.75 9.60
C LYS A 3 -23.54 -2.84 8.54
N LYS A 4 -24.76 -3.37 8.44
CA LYS A 4 -25.11 -4.45 7.52
C LYS A 4 -24.74 -4.15 6.07
N LEU A 5 -24.97 -2.91 5.61
CA LEU A 5 -24.64 -2.51 4.23
C LEU A 5 -23.13 -2.58 3.94
N SER A 6 -22.29 -2.07 4.84
CA SER A 6 -20.84 -2.08 4.63
C SER A 6 -20.21 -3.47 4.79
N LEU A 7 -20.80 -4.34 5.62
CA LEU A 7 -20.34 -5.73 5.79
C LEU A 7 -20.75 -6.64 4.63
N LEU A 8 -21.81 -6.31 3.90
CA LEU A 8 -22.32 -7.10 2.78
C LEU A 8 -21.95 -6.55 1.40
N MET A 9 -21.11 -5.51 1.34
CA MET A 9 -20.67 -4.87 0.08
C MET A 9 -19.99 -5.85 -0.90
N VAL A 10 -19.44 -6.95 -0.40
CA VAL A 10 -18.86 -8.04 -1.21
C VAL A 10 -19.90 -8.78 -2.07
N LEU A 11 -21.20 -8.70 -1.73
CA LEU A 11 -22.26 -9.32 -2.54
C LEU A 11 -22.44 -8.60 -3.88
N ASP A 12 -22.33 -7.28 -3.87
CA ASP A 12 -22.39 -6.45 -5.08
C ASP A 12 -21.01 -6.33 -5.75
N HIS A 13 -19.93 -6.37 -4.95
CA HIS A 13 -18.56 -6.16 -5.38
C HIS A 13 -17.62 -7.32 -4.95
N PRO A 14 -17.61 -8.45 -5.69
CA PRO A 14 -16.87 -9.66 -5.29
C PRO A 14 -15.35 -9.49 -5.25
N GLU A 15 -14.79 -8.46 -5.87
CA GLU A 15 -13.38 -8.08 -5.79
C GLU A 15 -12.96 -7.57 -4.40
N ILE A 16 -13.92 -7.17 -3.55
CA ILE A 16 -13.62 -6.72 -2.19
C ILE A 16 -13.47 -7.93 -1.28
N PRO A 17 -12.39 -8.02 -0.50
CA PRO A 17 -12.27 -9.08 0.50
C PRO A 17 -13.37 -9.02 1.56
N LEU A 18 -13.99 -10.16 1.86
CA LEU A 18 -14.97 -10.30 2.96
C LEU A 18 -14.41 -9.91 4.34
N HIS A 19 -13.08 -9.94 4.49
CA HIS A 19 -12.38 -9.59 5.72
C HIS A 19 -11.37 -8.46 5.50
N ASN A 20 -11.08 -7.72 6.57
CA ASN A 20 -10.12 -6.62 6.56
C ASN A 20 -8.65 -7.07 6.78
N ASN A 21 -8.36 -8.38 6.86
CA ASN A 21 -7.03 -8.92 7.19
C ASN A 21 -5.86 -8.26 6.42
N PRO A 22 -5.93 -8.04 5.09
CA PRO A 22 -4.83 -7.39 4.35
C PRO A 22 -4.55 -5.96 4.83
N ALA A 23 -5.59 -5.21 5.18
CA ALA A 23 -5.47 -3.85 5.71
C ALA A 23 -4.85 -3.89 7.11
N GLU A 24 -5.32 -4.77 7.99
CA GLU A 24 -4.75 -4.94 9.34
C GLU A 24 -3.27 -5.35 9.29
N LEU A 25 -2.92 -6.33 8.46
CA LEU A 25 -1.54 -6.77 8.27
C LEU A 25 -0.65 -5.63 7.77
N GLY A 26 -1.17 -4.78 6.87
CA GLY A 26 -0.50 -3.56 6.42
C GLY A 26 -0.23 -2.57 7.55
N ALA A 27 -1.21 -2.36 8.44
CA ALA A 27 -1.12 -1.43 9.57
C ALA A 27 -0.23 -1.95 10.73
N ARG A 28 -0.08 -3.27 10.89
CA ARG A 28 0.72 -3.85 11.99
C ARG A 28 2.18 -3.40 11.99
N LYS A 29 2.80 -3.23 10.81
CA LYS A 29 4.20 -2.81 10.70
C LYS A 29 4.48 -1.42 11.29
N PRO A 30 3.77 -0.35 10.86
CA PRO A 30 3.98 0.98 11.44
C PRO A 30 3.62 1.02 12.94
N VAL A 31 2.58 0.30 13.38
CA VAL A 31 2.21 0.20 14.80
C VAL A 31 3.35 -0.40 15.64
N ARG A 32 3.89 -1.55 15.22
CA ARG A 32 5.04 -2.16 15.91
C ARG A 32 6.26 -1.27 15.89
N LYS A 33 6.55 -0.62 14.76
CA LYS A 33 7.70 0.31 14.69
C LYS A 33 7.51 1.47 15.67
N ARG A 34 6.29 2.01 15.82
CA ARG A 34 5.96 3.07 16.77
C ARG A 34 6.20 2.65 18.20
N GLU A 35 5.71 1.46 18.55
CA GLU A 35 5.89 0.87 19.87
C GLU A 35 7.37 0.75 20.23
N VAL A 36 8.17 0.18 19.33
CA VAL A 36 9.61 -0.04 19.57
C VAL A 36 10.42 1.27 19.55
N SER A 37 10.06 2.24 18.71
CA SER A 37 10.81 3.50 18.58
C SER A 37 10.31 4.64 19.47
N PHE A 38 9.24 4.43 20.25
CA PHE A 38 8.50 5.46 20.98
C PHE A 38 7.97 6.59 20.06
N GLY A 39 7.65 6.26 18.81
CA GLY A 39 7.16 7.20 17.81
C GLY A 39 8.21 8.23 17.34
N THR A 40 7.74 9.23 16.59
CA THR A 40 8.56 10.36 16.10
C THR A 40 8.43 11.56 17.01
N ARG A 41 9.49 12.37 17.09
CA ARG A 41 9.57 13.56 17.96
C ARG A 41 9.43 14.89 17.20
N THR A 42 9.60 14.87 15.89
CA THR A 42 9.58 16.06 15.04
C THR A 42 8.72 15.81 13.81
N ASN A 43 8.22 16.88 13.20
CA ASN A 43 7.44 16.80 11.97
C ASN A 43 8.24 16.17 10.82
N ASP A 44 9.52 16.53 10.70
CA ASP A 44 10.40 15.96 9.67
C ASP A 44 10.65 14.48 9.91
N GLY A 45 10.77 14.07 11.18
CA GLY A 45 10.83 12.65 11.54
C GLY A 45 9.57 11.89 11.13
N SER A 46 8.39 12.47 11.36
CA SER A 46 7.11 11.88 10.92
C SER A 46 7.06 11.75 9.39
N LYS A 47 7.40 12.81 8.65
CA LYS A 47 7.43 12.79 7.18
C LYS A 47 8.38 11.74 6.63
N ALA A 48 9.61 11.67 7.17
CA ALA A 48 10.58 10.68 6.75
C ALA A 48 10.05 9.26 7.00
N TRP A 49 9.47 9.04 8.17
CA TRP A 49 8.96 7.74 8.56
C TRP A 49 7.79 7.29 7.69
N ASP A 50 6.80 8.16 7.45
CA ASP A 50 5.66 7.89 6.58
C ASP A 50 6.11 7.59 5.15
N THR A 51 7.07 8.35 4.64
CA THR A 51 7.63 8.18 3.30
C THR A 51 8.32 6.82 3.17
N PHE A 52 9.25 6.49 4.07
CA PHE A 52 10.02 5.24 3.96
C PHE A 52 9.18 4.00 4.28
N MET A 53 8.20 4.09 5.18
CA MET A 53 7.26 2.98 5.42
C MET A 53 6.38 2.72 4.21
N SER A 54 5.88 3.77 3.56
CA SER A 54 5.10 3.67 2.33
C SER A 54 5.93 3.07 1.19
N LEU A 55 7.16 3.57 0.97
CA LEU A 55 8.06 3.03 -0.04
C LEU A 55 8.40 1.56 0.22
N SER A 56 8.72 1.19 1.46
CA SER A 56 9.04 -0.20 1.82
C SER A 56 7.86 -1.13 1.61
N ALA A 57 6.65 -0.72 2.01
CA ALA A 57 5.44 -1.50 1.84
C ALA A 57 5.10 -1.68 0.34
N THR A 58 5.18 -0.61 -0.43
CA THR A 58 4.89 -0.62 -1.88
C THR A 58 5.91 -1.45 -2.64
N ALA A 59 7.22 -1.25 -2.42
CA ALA A 59 8.26 -2.06 -3.04
C ALA A 59 8.07 -3.56 -2.73
N LYS A 60 7.75 -3.90 -1.48
CA LYS A 60 7.44 -5.28 -1.09
C LYS A 60 6.21 -5.85 -1.83
N LYS A 61 5.11 -5.09 -1.93
CA LYS A 61 3.91 -5.51 -2.71
C LYS A 61 4.25 -5.72 -4.19
N LEU A 62 5.18 -4.92 -4.71
CA LEU A 62 5.66 -5.02 -6.09
C LEU A 62 6.74 -6.09 -6.29
N GLY A 63 7.17 -6.83 -5.25
CA GLY A 63 8.26 -7.80 -5.37
C GLY A 63 9.63 -7.15 -5.68
N ILE A 64 9.77 -5.85 -5.45
CA ILE A 64 11.01 -5.09 -5.66
C ILE A 64 11.78 -5.04 -4.34
N ASN A 65 13.08 -5.32 -4.38
CA ASN A 65 13.94 -5.16 -3.21
C ASN A 65 14.03 -3.67 -2.82
N PHE A 66 13.59 -3.35 -1.61
CA PHE A 66 13.55 -1.97 -1.11
C PHE A 66 14.95 -1.32 -1.05
N TYR A 67 15.97 -2.05 -0.61
CA TYR A 67 17.33 -1.52 -0.52
C TYR A 67 17.92 -1.24 -1.90
N SER A 68 17.73 -2.15 -2.85
CA SER A 68 18.12 -1.94 -4.25
C SER A 68 17.42 -0.72 -4.83
N TYR A 69 16.12 -0.54 -4.57
CA TYR A 69 15.35 0.62 -5.00
C TYR A 69 15.90 1.94 -4.43
N ILE A 70 16.19 1.98 -3.13
CA ILE A 70 16.75 3.19 -2.50
C ILE A 70 18.15 3.49 -3.03
N TYR A 71 19.00 2.46 -3.18
CA TYR A 71 20.34 2.62 -3.73
C TYR A 71 20.30 3.14 -5.16
N ASP A 72 19.42 2.60 -6.00
CA ASP A 72 19.22 3.05 -7.38
C ASP A 72 18.83 4.55 -7.45
N ARG A 73 17.91 4.99 -6.56
CA ARG A 73 17.50 6.39 -6.48
C ARG A 73 18.57 7.33 -5.96
N ILE A 74 19.38 6.89 -4.99
CA ILE A 74 20.47 7.70 -4.41
C ILE A 74 21.67 7.76 -5.35
N SER A 75 21.99 6.66 -6.04
CA SER A 75 23.10 6.59 -7.00
C SER A 75 22.81 7.28 -8.32
N GLY A 76 21.53 7.56 -8.62
CA GLY A 76 21.11 8.21 -9.86
C GLY A 76 21.17 7.30 -11.10
N THR A 77 21.31 5.99 -10.90
CA THR A 77 21.30 4.98 -11.97
C THR A 77 19.93 4.89 -12.64
N LEU A 78 18.85 4.97 -11.84
CA LEU A 78 17.46 4.99 -12.29
C LEU A 78 17.06 3.81 -13.19
N GLU A 79 17.72 2.66 -13.03
CA GLU A 79 17.47 1.43 -13.76
C GLU A 79 16.18 0.75 -13.29
N ILE A 80 15.88 0.82 -12.00
CA ILE A 80 14.63 0.29 -11.45
C ILE A 80 13.48 1.26 -11.80
N PRO A 81 12.41 0.82 -12.47
CA PRO A 81 11.28 1.71 -12.81
C PRO A 81 10.67 2.37 -11.56
N ASN A 82 10.10 3.57 -11.74
CA ASN A 82 9.39 4.23 -10.65
C ASN A 82 8.25 3.33 -10.16
N LEU A 83 8.11 3.15 -8.84
CA LEU A 83 7.06 2.31 -8.27
C LEU A 83 5.67 2.72 -8.76
N ALA A 84 5.42 4.01 -9.01
CA ALA A 84 4.17 4.50 -9.59
C ALA A 84 3.88 3.93 -10.98
N VAL A 85 4.91 3.83 -11.83
CA VAL A 85 4.78 3.23 -13.17
C VAL A 85 4.46 1.74 -13.05
N VAL A 86 5.15 1.03 -12.17
CA VAL A 86 4.91 -0.40 -11.94
C VAL A 86 3.51 -0.64 -11.35
N ILE A 87 3.03 0.22 -10.45
CA ILE A 87 1.65 0.18 -9.94
C ILE A 87 0.66 0.32 -11.11
N ALA A 88 0.84 1.34 -11.96
CA ALA A 88 -0.05 1.57 -13.10
C ALA A 88 -0.03 0.42 -14.11
N GLN A 89 1.12 -0.24 -14.30
CA GLN A 89 1.22 -1.43 -15.14
C GLN A 89 0.47 -2.61 -14.55
N ARG A 90 0.71 -2.95 -13.27
CA ARG A 90 0.02 -4.08 -12.61
C ARG A 90 -1.46 -3.85 -12.42
N ALA A 91 -1.89 -2.62 -12.25
CA ALA A 91 -3.31 -2.30 -12.16
C ALA A 91 -4.08 -2.74 -13.42
N LYS A 92 -3.44 -2.76 -14.61
CA LYS A 92 -4.06 -3.25 -15.84
C LYS A 92 -4.18 -4.77 -15.90
N GLU A 93 -3.38 -5.49 -15.12
CA GLU A 93 -3.39 -6.96 -15.05
C GLU A 93 -4.45 -7.48 -14.06
N HIS A 94 -5.03 -6.60 -13.25
CA HIS A 94 -6.03 -6.94 -12.24
C HIS A 94 -7.34 -6.21 -12.50
N ASP A 95 -8.42 -6.96 -12.62
CA ASP A 95 -9.76 -6.40 -12.73
C ASP A 95 -10.35 -6.15 -11.32
N LEU A 96 -9.86 -5.08 -10.66
CA LEU A 96 -10.25 -4.71 -9.30
C LEU A 96 -11.47 -3.79 -9.24
N ALA A 97 -12.09 -3.50 -10.38
CA ALA A 97 -13.24 -2.60 -10.45
C ALA A 97 -14.37 -3.13 -11.35
N ALA A 98 -14.32 -4.41 -11.75
CA ALA A 98 -15.23 -5.04 -12.69
C ALA A 98 -16.72 -4.75 -12.41
N SER A 99 -17.08 -4.76 -11.12
CA SER A 99 -18.47 -4.59 -10.67
C SER A 99 -18.86 -3.13 -10.43
N TRP A 100 -17.89 -2.20 -10.39
CA TRP A 100 -18.13 -0.78 -10.14
C TRP A 100 -18.43 0.01 -11.41
N ASP A 101 -18.05 -0.53 -12.58
CA ASP A 101 -18.23 0.11 -13.89
C ASP A 101 -19.66 -0.07 -14.46
N THR A 102 -20.61 -0.52 -13.63
CA THR A 102 -22.04 -0.58 -13.98
C THR A 102 -22.69 0.80 -13.85
N SER A 103 -22.21 1.78 -14.59
CA SER A 103 -23.04 2.94 -14.97
C SER A 103 -23.72 2.62 -16.31
N PRO A 104 -24.98 3.04 -16.54
CA PRO A 104 -25.60 2.94 -17.86
C PRO A 104 -24.88 3.76 -18.92
#